data_AF-A0A6V8ESA4-F1
#
_entry.id   AF-A0A6V8ESA4-F1
#
_cell.length_a   1.000
_cell.length_b   1.000
_cell.length_c   1.000
_cell.angle_alpha   90.00
_cell.angle_beta   90.00
_cell.angle_gamma   90.00
#
_symmetry.space_group_name_H-M   'P 1'
#
loop_
_entity.id
_entity.type
_entity.pdbx_description
1 polymer ?
#
loop_
_entity_poly.entity_id
_entity_poly.type
_entity_poly.pdbx_seq_one_letter_code
_entity_poly.pdbx_strand_id
1 'polypeptide(L)'
;MGDKKDQLLRKEALDYHEEAPQGKIKVVPTKPHSTAHELSLAYSPGVAYPCLEIAERPEDAYRYTSKGNLVAVISNGTAVLGLGNIGALASKPVM
;
A
#
# COMPACT_ATOMS: atom_id res chain seq x y z
N MET A 1 34.57 16.92 5.23
CA MET A 1 33.27 17.37 5.78
C MET A 1 32.05 16.66 5.17
N GLY A 2 32.12 16.10 3.95
CA GLY A 2 31.02 15.30 3.38
C GLY A 2 30.82 13.93 4.03
N ASP A 3 31.91 13.21 4.34
CA ASP A 3 31.86 11.81 4.80
C ASP A 3 31.09 11.60 6.12
N LYS A 4 31.26 12.48 7.12
CA LYS A 4 30.50 12.39 8.38
C LYS A 4 29.01 12.66 8.21
N LYS A 5 28.64 13.57 7.31
CA LYS A 5 27.25 13.92 7.04
C LYS A 5 26.55 12.78 6.30
N ASP A 6 27.24 12.14 5.36
CA ASP A 6 26.72 11.00 4.60
C ASP A 6 26.54 9.78 5.50
N GLN A 7 27.46 9.52 6.43
CA GLN A 7 27.33 8.44 7.43
C GLN A 7 26.14 8.67 8.37
N LEU A 8 25.92 9.91 8.82
CA LEU A 8 24.77 10.25 9.64
C LEU A 8 23.46 10.03 8.88
N LEU A 9 23.35 10.56 7.66
CA LEU A 9 22.16 10.40 6.83
C LEU A 9 21.89 8.92 6.52
N ARG A 10 22.94 8.12 6.29
CA ARG A 10 22.82 6.68 6.08
C ARG A 10 22.19 6.00 7.30
N LYS A 11 22.66 6.34 8.52
CA LYS A 11 22.10 5.76 9.75
C LYS A 11 20.64 6.18 9.92
N GLU A 12 20.35 7.46 9.82
CA GLU A 12 18.98 8.00 9.95
C GLU A 12 18.02 7.37 8.94
N ALA A 13 18.46 7.17 7.69
CA ALA A 13 17.64 6.53 6.67
C ALA A 13 17.35 5.06 6.98
N LEU A 14 18.31 4.32 7.57
CA LEU A 14 18.10 2.93 7.96
C LEU A 14 17.19 2.84 9.18
N ASP A 15 17.46 3.64 10.22
CA ASP A 15 16.63 3.70 11.42
C ASP A 15 15.17 4.04 11.05
N TYR A 16 14.97 5.06 10.20
CA TYR A 16 13.64 5.49 9.73
C TYR A 16 12.83 4.37 9.06
N HIS A 17 13.47 3.42 8.36
CA HIS A 17 12.78 2.30 7.71
C HIS A 17 12.61 1.08 8.62
N GLU A 18 13.44 0.92 9.66
CA GLU A 18 13.42 -0.21 10.59
C GLU A 18 12.52 0.05 11.82
N GLU A 19 12.37 1.32 12.21
CA GLU A 19 11.49 1.73 13.31
C GLU A 19 10.06 1.24 13.11
N ALA A 20 9.39 0.88 14.22
CA ALA A 20 8.05 0.33 14.17
C ALA A 20 6.99 1.42 13.90
N PRO A 21 6.01 1.19 12.99
CA PRO A 21 5.89 0.04 12.11
C PRO A 21 6.89 0.09 10.94
N GLN A 22 7.51 -1.05 10.62
CA GLN A 22 8.57 -1.13 9.61
C GLN A 22 8.07 -0.73 8.22
N GLY A 23 8.92 -0.04 7.47
CA GLY A 23 8.61 0.48 6.15
C GLY A 23 7.72 1.72 6.19
N LYS A 24 7.20 2.11 5.01
CA LYS A 24 6.57 3.43 4.82
C LYS A 24 5.08 3.38 4.50
N ILE A 25 4.51 2.19 4.40
CA ILE A 25 3.11 1.99 4.01
C ILE A 25 2.33 1.30 5.14
N LYS A 26 1.07 1.69 5.29
CA LYS A 26 0.11 1.02 6.16
C LYS A 26 -1.24 0.93 5.46
N VAL A 27 -2.01 -0.11 5.78
CA VAL A 27 -3.38 -0.28 5.29
C VAL A 27 -4.33 -0.03 6.46
N VAL A 28 -5.30 0.87 6.28
CA VAL A 28 -6.26 1.24 7.32
C VAL A 28 -7.67 1.14 6.75
N PRO A 29 -8.64 0.54 7.47
CA PRO A 29 -10.04 0.54 7.05
C PRO A 29 -10.59 1.96 6.89
N THR A 30 -11.39 2.18 5.85
CA THR A 30 -12.03 3.48 5.59
C THR A 30 -13.49 3.54 6.06
N LYS A 31 -14.05 2.42 6.52
CA LYS A 31 -15.43 2.28 7.00
C LYS A 31 -15.45 1.87 8.48
N PRO A 32 -16.52 2.25 9.23
CA PRO A 32 -16.73 1.75 10.59
C PRO A 32 -16.75 0.22 10.65
N HIS A 33 -16.24 -0.36 11.73
CA HIS A 33 -16.03 -1.81 11.88
C HIS A 33 -16.01 -2.27 13.35
N SER A 34 -16.59 -1.50 14.26
CA SER A 34 -16.53 -1.73 15.72
C SER A 34 -17.76 -2.44 16.27
N THR A 35 -18.84 -2.56 15.50
CA THR A 35 -20.08 -3.24 15.92
C THR A 35 -20.39 -4.47 15.07
N ALA A 36 -21.19 -5.39 15.60
CA ALA A 36 -21.67 -6.56 14.85
C ALA A 36 -22.43 -6.15 13.57
N HIS A 37 -23.19 -5.05 13.63
CA HIS A 37 -23.88 -4.51 12.46
C HIS A 37 -22.88 -3.99 11.41
N GLU A 38 -21.88 -3.22 11.81
CA GLU A 38 -20.85 -2.72 10.88
C GLU A 38 -20.04 -3.85 10.24
N LEU A 39 -19.71 -4.88 11.02
CA LEU A 39 -19.04 -6.08 10.50
C LEU A 39 -19.93 -6.84 9.50
N SER A 40 -21.25 -6.89 9.74
CA SER A 40 -22.17 -7.54 8.81
C SER A 40 -22.36 -6.76 7.50
N LEU A 41 -22.07 -5.45 7.49
CA LEU A 41 -22.01 -4.63 6.27
C LEU A 41 -20.66 -4.78 5.54
N ALA A 42 -19.55 -4.73 6.29
CA ALA A 42 -18.19 -4.78 5.74
C ALA A 42 -17.81 -6.18 5.22
N TYR A 43 -18.45 -7.21 5.75
CA TYR A 43 -18.21 -8.60 5.39
C TYR A 43 -19.54 -9.33 5.22
N SER A 44 -19.60 -10.63 5.54
CA SER A 44 -20.81 -11.42 5.40
C SER A 44 -21.91 -10.99 6.38
N PRO A 45 -23.19 -10.92 5.95
CA PRO A 45 -23.66 -11.19 4.58
C PRO A 45 -23.66 -9.96 3.65
N GLY A 46 -23.48 -8.75 4.17
CA GLY A 46 -23.69 -7.49 3.44
C GLY A 46 -22.78 -7.28 2.24
N VAL A 47 -21.55 -7.77 2.28
CA VAL A 47 -20.58 -7.68 1.17
C VAL A 47 -21.06 -8.37 -0.11
N ALA A 48 -22.04 -9.28 -0.02
CA ALA A 48 -22.62 -9.94 -1.19
C ALA A 48 -23.31 -8.96 -2.15
N TYR A 49 -23.97 -7.92 -1.64
CA TYR A 49 -24.71 -6.97 -2.47
C TYR A 49 -23.82 -6.19 -3.44
N PRO A 50 -22.73 -5.51 -3.04
CA PRO A 50 -21.83 -4.87 -4.00
C PRO A 50 -21.18 -5.87 -4.96
N CYS A 51 -20.95 -7.13 -4.55
CA CYS A 51 -20.45 -8.16 -5.47
C CYS A 51 -21.47 -8.51 -6.57
N LEU A 52 -22.76 -8.65 -6.24
CA LEU A 52 -23.81 -8.92 -7.22
C LEU A 52 -24.00 -7.74 -8.18
N GLU A 53 -24.01 -6.51 -7.67
CA GLU A 53 -24.07 -5.30 -8.50
C GLU A 53 -22.89 -5.22 -9.49
N ILE A 54 -21.67 -5.55 -9.05
CA ILE A 54 -20.48 -5.57 -9.92
C ILE A 54 -20.54 -6.72 -10.93
N ALA A 55 -21.12 -7.87 -10.55
CA ALA A 55 -21.28 -9.01 -11.46
C ALA A 55 -22.26 -8.69 -12.59
N GLU A 56 -23.35 -7.97 -12.30
CA GLU A 56 -24.29 -7.46 -13.30
C GLU A 56 -23.67 -6.32 -14.11
N ARG A 57 -22.90 -5.44 -13.46
CA ARG A 57 -22.36 -4.21 -14.03
C ARG A 57 -20.90 -3.95 -13.61
N PRO A 58 -19.90 -4.44 -14.37
CA PRO A 58 -18.49 -4.40 -13.97
C PRO A 58 -17.92 -3.00 -13.67
N GLU A 59 -18.43 -1.94 -14.29
CA GLU A 59 -18.00 -0.57 -14.03
C GLU A 59 -18.32 -0.08 -12.60
N ASP A 60 -19.26 -0.73 -11.90
CA ASP A 60 -19.60 -0.40 -10.52
C ASP A 60 -18.50 -0.73 -9.53
N ALA A 61 -17.45 -1.44 -9.97
CA ALA A 61 -16.21 -1.54 -9.23
C ALA A 61 -15.62 -0.16 -8.89
N TYR A 62 -15.82 0.86 -9.73
CA TYR A 62 -15.39 2.23 -9.42
C TYR A 62 -16.22 2.91 -8.32
N ARG A 63 -17.46 2.47 -8.11
CA ARG A 63 -18.38 3.03 -7.10
C ARG A 63 -18.25 2.33 -5.76
N TYR A 64 -18.17 1.00 -5.77
CA TYR A 64 -18.26 0.17 -4.56
C TYR A 64 -16.92 -0.35 -4.05
N THR A 65 -15.80 0.02 -4.66
CA THR A 65 -14.45 -0.37 -4.21
C THR A 65 -13.51 0.82 -4.19
N SER A 66 -12.29 0.62 -3.68
CA SER A 66 -11.22 1.62 -3.73
C SER A 66 -10.62 1.84 -5.14
N LYS A 67 -11.04 1.09 -6.17
CA LYS A 67 -10.48 1.11 -7.53
C LYS A 67 -10.37 2.53 -8.11
N GLY A 68 -11.37 3.38 -7.88
CA GLY A 68 -11.38 4.75 -8.40
C GLY A 68 -10.26 5.67 -7.87
N ASN A 69 -9.62 5.29 -6.76
CA ASN A 69 -8.55 6.07 -6.14
C ASN A 69 -7.29 5.23 -5.82
N LEU A 70 -7.24 3.97 -6.25
CA LEU A 70 -6.13 3.06 -5.99
C LEU A 70 -5.18 3.02 -7.19
N VAL A 71 -3.93 3.43 -6.99
CA VAL A 71 -2.87 3.39 -8.00
C VAL A 71 -1.81 2.38 -7.58
N ALA A 72 -1.44 1.48 -8.48
CA ALA A 72 -0.35 0.53 -8.26
C ALA A 72 0.97 1.10 -8.80
N VAL A 73 2.00 1.16 -7.95
CA VAL A 73 3.38 1.45 -8.35
C VAL A 73 4.07 0.11 -8.63
N ILE A 74 4.24 -0.22 -9.91
CA ILE A 74 4.77 -1.52 -10.34
C ILE A 74 6.16 -1.33 -10.96
N SER A 75 7.14 -2.07 -10.44
CA SER A 75 8.51 -2.12 -10.97
C SER A 75 9.09 -3.53 -10.76
N ASN A 76 9.93 -3.97 -11.70
CA ASN A 76 10.72 -5.20 -11.57
C ASN A 76 12.12 -4.94 -10.96
N GLY A 77 12.44 -3.68 -10.66
CA GLY A 77 13.70 -3.29 -10.02
C GLY A 77 14.93 -3.29 -10.96
N THR A 78 14.75 -3.29 -12.29
CA THR A 78 15.89 -3.29 -13.23
C THR A 78 16.50 -1.90 -13.45
N ALA A 79 15.84 -0.83 -13.02
CA ALA A 79 16.33 0.55 -13.12
C ALA A 79 15.91 1.37 -11.89
N VAL A 80 16.59 1.15 -10.76
CA VAL A 80 16.27 1.83 -9.49
C VAL A 80 17.18 3.05 -9.33
N LEU A 81 16.65 4.26 -9.56
CA LEU A 81 17.41 5.51 -9.44
C LEU A 81 18.72 5.42 -10.27
N GLY A 82 19.86 5.79 -9.68
CA GLY A 82 21.19 5.58 -10.26
C GLY A 82 21.84 4.24 -9.92
N LEU A 83 21.13 3.33 -9.25
CA LEU A 83 21.66 2.03 -8.79
C LEU A 83 21.56 0.92 -9.84
N GLY A 84 20.80 1.17 -10.92
CA GLY A 84 20.61 0.21 -12.00
C GLY A 84 19.75 -0.99 -11.60
N ASN A 85 20.16 -2.17 -12.04
CA ASN A 85 19.42 -3.41 -11.79
C ASN A 85 19.84 -4.05 -10.46
N ILE A 86 19.06 -3.76 -9.42
CA ILE A 86 19.25 -4.33 -8.07
C ILE A 86 18.12 -5.30 -7.68
N GLY A 87 17.16 -5.54 -8.58
CA GLY A 87 16.08 -6.50 -8.42
C GLY A 87 14.91 -6.02 -7.56
N ALA A 88 13.82 -6.77 -7.62
CA ALA A 88 12.52 -6.38 -7.07
C ALA A 88 12.50 -6.18 -5.54
N LEU A 89 13.30 -6.95 -4.78
CA LEU A 89 13.34 -6.81 -3.33
C LEU A 89 14.08 -5.52 -2.91
N ALA A 90 15.22 -5.25 -3.54
CA ALA A 90 16.02 -4.06 -3.23
C ALA A 90 15.34 -2.77 -3.69
N SER A 91 14.42 -2.83 -4.67
CA SER A 91 13.62 -1.68 -5.09
C SER A 91 12.48 -1.34 -4.15
N LYS A 92 12.09 -2.21 -3.21
CA LYS A 92 10.90 -2.01 -2.36
C LYS A 92 10.91 -0.71 -1.54
N PRO A 93 12.04 -0.20 -1.01
CA PRO A 93 12.03 1.09 -0.33
C PRO A 93 11.77 2.28 -1.26
N VAL A 94 11.95 2.12 -2.57
CA VAL A 94 11.69 3.19 -3.56
C VAL A 94 10.23 3.19 -4.01
N MET A 95 9.59 2.01 -4.06
CA MET A 95 8.19 1.84 -4.45
C MET A 95 7.24 2.06 -3.27
#